data_AF-A0A4Y9QKE9-F1
#
_entry.id   AF-A0A4Y9QKE9-F1
#
_cell.length_a   1.000
_cell.length_b   1.000
_cell.length_c   1.000
_cell.angle_alpha   90.00
_cell.angle_beta   90.00
_cell.angle_gamma   90.00
#
_symmetry.space_group_name_H-M   'P 1'
#
loop_
_entity.id
_entity.type
_entity.pdbx_description
1 polymer ?
#
loop_
_entity_poly.entity_id
_entity_poly.type
_entity_poly.pdbx_seq_one_letter_code
_entity_poly.pdbx_strand_id
1 'polypeptide(L)' 'MTADRLAGMTVNERLFELGLIDEFGRAAKQRNKKKMTDILLAANLTDEQANQTADAILANPARYGY' A
#
# COMPACT_ATOMS: atom_id res chain seq x y z
N MET A 1 11.08 8.13 15.26
CA MET A 1 10.75 6.89 15.98
C MET A 1 9.56 6.18 15.32
N THR A 2 9.57 5.94 14.01
CA THR A 2 8.45 5.30 13.29
C THR A 2 8.87 4.04 12.53
N ALA A 3 10.09 4.00 11.97
CA ALA A 3 10.58 2.85 11.20
C ALA A 3 10.65 1.55 12.00
N ASP A 4 11.15 1.57 13.25
CA ASP A 4 11.26 0.37 14.10
C ASP A 4 9.91 -0.23 14.49
N ARG A 5 8.84 0.59 14.51
CA ARG A 5 7.49 0.12 14.88
C ARG A 5 6.78 -0.60 13.74
N LEU A 6 7.18 -0.33 12.49
CA LEU A 6 6.62 -0.95 11.29
C LEU A 6 7.37 -2.24 10.87
N ALA A 7 8.50 -2.52 11.52
CA ALA A 7 9.26 -3.74 11.30
C ALA A 7 8.42 -4.97 11.69
N GLY A 8 8.26 -5.91 10.76
CA GLY A 8 7.42 -7.10 10.95
C GLY A 8 5.93 -6.94 10.62
N MET A 9 5.44 -5.72 10.38
CA MET A 9 4.08 -5.51 9.91
C MET A 9 3.94 -5.79 8.41
N THR A 10 2.81 -6.41 8.04
CA THR A 10 2.34 -6.51 6.66
C THR A 10 1.95 -5.13 6.12
N VAL A 11 1.86 -5.00 4.78
CA VAL A 11 1.49 -3.73 4.14
C VAL A 11 0.14 -3.19 4.64
N ASN A 12 -0.86 -4.07 4.78
CA ASN A 12 -2.19 -3.65 5.24
C ASN A 12 -2.17 -3.15 6.69
N GLU A 13 -1.40 -3.79 7.57
CA GLU A 13 -1.24 -3.34 8.96
C GLU A 13 -0.55 -1.97 9.02
N ARG A 14 0.48 -1.74 8.20
CA ARG A 14 1.13 -0.42 8.10
C ARG A 14 0.16 0.65 7.61
N LEU A 15 -0.63 0.34 6.58
CA LEU A 15 -1.64 1.26 6.06
C LEU A 15 -2.73 1.57 7.09
N PHE A 16 -3.12 0.58 7.90
CA PHE A 16 -4.08 0.78 8.98
C PHE A 16 -3.52 1.65 10.11
N GLU A 17 -2.33 1.33 10.62
CA GLU A 17 -1.64 2.08 11.69
C GLU A 17 -1.40 3.55 11.29
N LEU A 18 -1.16 3.81 9.99
CA LEU A 18 -0.94 5.15 9.45
C LEU A 18 -2.22 5.87 9.00
N GLY A 19 -3.39 5.23 9.10
CA GLY A 19 -4.66 5.81 8.65
C GLY A 19 -4.79 5.98 7.14
N LEU A 20 -3.98 5.26 6.35
CA LEU A 20 -3.91 5.34 4.88
C LEU A 20 -4.78 4.29 4.18
N ILE A 21 -5.37 3.34 4.91
CA ILE A 21 -6.08 2.19 4.34
C ILE A 21 -7.25 2.58 3.43
N ASP A 22 -8.05 3.57 3.82
CA ASP A 22 -9.19 4.03 3.03
C ASP A 22 -8.74 4.78 1.76
N GLU A 23 -7.68 5.57 1.86
CA GLU A 23 -7.14 6.29 0.71
C GLU A 23 -6.52 5.32 -0.30
N PHE A 24 -5.78 4.32 0.20
CA PHE A 24 -5.22 3.26 -0.61
C PHE A 24 -6.33 2.48 -1.32
N GLY A 25 -7.41 2.14 -0.62
CA GLY A 25 -8.52 1.41 -1.21
C GLY A 25 -9.27 2.21 -2.29
N ARG A 26 -9.42 3.52 -2.12
CA ARG A 26 -9.94 4.40 -3.19
C ARG A 26 -9.01 4.40 -4.41
N ALA A 27 -7.70 4.51 -4.19
CA ALA A 27 -6.71 4.50 -5.26
C ALA A 27 -6.71 3.15 -6.03
N ALA A 28 -6.80 2.03 -5.31
CA ALA A 28 -6.87 0.68 -5.88
C ALA A 28 -8.13 0.50 -6.74
N LYS A 29 -9.31 0.89 -6.24
CA LYS A 29 -10.57 0.84 -7.00
C LYS A 29 -10.54 1.71 -8.26
N GLN A 30 -9.87 2.85 -8.21
CA GLN A 30 -9.66 3.74 -9.36
C GLN A 30 -8.53 3.27 -10.29
N ARG A 31 -7.83 2.17 -9.95
CA ARG A 31 -6.64 1.67 -10.64
C ARG A 31 -5.55 2.73 -10.81
N ASN A 32 -5.45 3.65 -9.85
CA ASN A 32 -4.49 4.75 -9.90
C ASN A 32 -3.15 4.29 -9.32
N LYS A 33 -2.31 3.65 -10.15
CA LYS A 33 -1.01 3.11 -9.76
C LYS A 33 -0.14 4.15 -9.07
N LYS A 34 -0.05 5.37 -9.62
CA LYS A 34 0.79 6.43 -9.05
C LYS A 34 0.36 6.77 -7.62
N LYS A 35 -0.95 6.93 -7.39
CA LYS A 35 -1.50 7.22 -6.07
C LYS A 35 -1.26 6.06 -5.11
N MET A 36 -1.39 4.81 -5.57
CA MET A 36 -1.07 3.63 -4.77
C MET A 36 0.40 3.60 -4.36
N THR A 37 1.34 3.87 -5.28
CA THR A 37 2.77 3.89 -4.97
C THR A 37 3.14 5.03 -4.02
N ASP A 38 2.58 6.23 -4.22
CA ASP A 38 2.82 7.38 -3.33
C ASP A 38 2.40 7.04 -1.87
N ILE A 39 1.26 6.36 -1.70
CA ILE A 39 0.75 5.93 -0.39
C ILE A 39 1.63 4.83 0.23
N LEU A 40 2.11 3.88 -0.59
CA LEU A 40 2.99 2.81 -0.11
C LEU A 40 4.36 3.33 0.32
N LEU A 41 4.90 4.34 -0.38
CA LEU A 41 6.10 5.06 0.05
C LEU A 41 5.87 5.78 1.38
N ALA A 42 4.72 6.44 1.56
CA ALA A 42 4.34 7.03 2.84
C ALA A 42 4.19 5.97 3.95
N ALA A 43 3.86 4.72 3.59
CA ALA A 43 3.85 3.56 4.48
C ALA A 43 5.23 2.91 4.69
N ASN A 44 6.31 3.63 4.34
CA ASN A 44 7.70 3.24 4.58
C ASN A 44 8.10 1.97 3.81
N LEU A 45 7.51 1.73 2.64
CA LEU A 45 8.01 0.77 1.66
C LEU A 45 9.06 1.45 0.78
N THR A 46 9.99 0.65 0.22
CA THR A 46 10.88 1.15 -0.82
C THR A 46 10.12 1.37 -2.14
N ASP A 47 10.67 2.17 -3.06
CA ASP A 47 10.11 2.34 -4.41
C ASP A 47 9.87 1.01 -5.12
N GLU A 48 10.80 0.06 -5.00
CA GLU A 48 10.66 -1.27 -5.60
C GLU A 48 9.47 -2.03 -5.00
N GLN A 49 9.39 -2.10 -3.65
CA GLN A 49 8.30 -2.78 -2.96
C GLN A 49 6.94 -2.13 -3.25
N ALA A 50 6.90 -0.79 -3.32
CA ALA A 50 5.70 -0.04 -3.63
C ALA A 50 5.19 -0.36 -5.05
N ASN A 51 6.08 -0.36 -6.04
CA ASN A 51 5.74 -0.68 -7.42
C ASN A 51 5.29 -2.13 -7.58
N GLN A 52 6.04 -3.10 -7.02
CA GLN A 52 5.68 -4.52 -7.07
C GLN A 52 4.32 -4.79 -6.42
N THR A 53 4.05 -4.17 -5.27
CA THR A 53 2.77 -4.32 -4.55
C THR A 53 1.62 -3.73 -5.36
N ALA A 54 1.79 -2.53 -5.92
CA ALA A 54 0.77 -1.91 -6.75
C ALA A 54 0.48 -2.74 -8.01
N ASP A 55 1.52 -3.26 -8.67
CA ASP A 55 1.36 -4.12 -9.85
C ASP A 55 0.66 -5.44 -9.52
N ALA A 56 1.01 -6.09 -8.41
CA ALA A 56 0.35 -7.32 -7.97
C ALA A 56 -1.15 -7.13 -7.70
N ILE A 57 -1.52 -6.02 -7.05
CA ILE A 57 -2.93 -5.70 -6.77
C ILE A 57 -3.67 -5.37 -8.07
N LEU A 58 -3.08 -4.58 -8.97
CA LEU A 58 -3.73 -4.23 -10.24
C LEU A 58 -3.91 -5.42 -11.17
N ALA A 59 -2.99 -6.40 -11.11
CA ALA A 59 -3.08 -7.64 -11.87
C ALA A 59 -4.22 -8.54 -11.39
N ASN A 60 -4.53 -8.56 -10.09
CA ASN A 60 -5.61 -9.37 -9.53
C ASN A 60 -6.26 -8.72 -8.29
N PRO A 61 -7.10 -7.68 -8.46
CA PRO A 61 -7.65 -6.91 -7.35
C PRO A 61 -8.57 -7.73 -6.45
N ALA A 62 -9.30 -8.69 -7.01
CA ALA A 62 -10.21 -9.57 -6.27
C ALA A 62 -9.48 -10.41 -5.20
N ARG A 63 -8.23 -10.81 -5.45
CA ARG A 63 -7.39 -11.52 -4.47
C ARG A 63 -7.07 -10.68 -3.24
N TYR A 64 -7.11 -9.35 -3.37
CA TYR A 64 -6.76 -8.38 -2.33
C TYR A 64 -8.00 -7.63 -1.79
N GLY A 65 -9.21 -8.03 -2.18
CA GLY A 65 -10.46 -7.44 -1.70
C GLY A 65 -10.84 -6.10 -2.36
N TYR A 66 -10.32 -5.82 -3.56
CA TYR A 66 -10.61 -4.61 -4.34
C TYR A 66 -11.44 -4.87 -5.60
#